data_AF-A0A357WVP7-F1
#
_entry.id   AF-A0A357WVP7-F1
#
_cell.length_a   1.000
_cell.length_b   1.000
_cell.length_c   1.000
_cell.angle_alpha   90.00
_cell.angle_beta   90.00
_cell.angle_gamma   90.00
#
_symmetry.space_group_name_H-M   'P 1'
#
loop_
_entity.id
_entity.type
_entity.pdbx_description
1 polymer ?
#
loop_
_entity_poly.entity_id
_entity_poly.type
_entity_poly.pdbx_seq_one_letter_code
_entity_poly.pdbx_strand_id
1 'polypeptide(L)'
;MTPMKKTSMTLTQILRTIILAIVFLSLTCLLYIGFKQDDQLTYKYQNLYFSLGLGALLAGLATLLLTVHVNEASPQPKKWWFYPLLSALLGLGCMTLAYAYLGVWPLGERSVMIVDMHHQYAPLLAQLRDMLLHGGSPLYSFEVGLGASFLPLFGYYLSSPFNLILALFPESMLNEAILVITLLKNALTAGFFALCVQYIYRRRDISVMIVSILYSMMMYLLAYSWNIMWLDCVMVLPLIIMSFEKLMRTGKYLPYVLTLAYALYANYYIAFMLCIFMVFYFLCF
;
A
#
# COMPACT_ATOMS: atom_id res chain seq x y z
N MET A 1 -8.94 11.92 37.35
CA MET A 1 -7.68 11.19 37.10
C MET A 1 -7.81 9.79 37.66
N THR A 2 -8.20 8.81 36.84
CA THR A 2 -8.16 7.39 37.20
C THR A 2 -6.71 6.91 37.13
N PRO A 3 -6.19 6.21 38.15
CA PRO A 3 -4.79 5.81 38.16
C PRO A 3 -4.55 4.77 37.06
N MET A 4 -3.54 5.01 36.21
CA MET A 4 -3.03 4.01 35.29
C MET A 4 -2.53 2.81 36.10
N LYS A 5 -3.31 1.72 36.10
CA LYS A 5 -2.87 0.43 36.63
C LYS A 5 -1.69 -0.02 35.77
N LYS A 6 -0.45 0.12 36.28
CA LYS A 6 0.72 -0.53 35.70
C LYS A 6 0.50 -2.03 35.83
N THR A 7 0.05 -2.68 34.76
CA THR A 7 -0.02 -4.14 34.65
C THR A 7 1.42 -4.65 34.63
N SER A 8 1.95 -5.06 35.79
CA SER A 8 3.20 -5.82 35.85
C SER A 8 2.98 -7.13 35.11
N MET A 9 3.73 -7.38 34.03
CA MET A 9 3.68 -8.67 33.33
C MET A 9 4.07 -9.78 34.30
N THR A 10 3.28 -10.86 34.32
CA THR A 10 3.60 -12.02 35.15
C THR A 10 4.84 -12.74 34.59
N LEU A 11 5.63 -13.40 35.45
CA LEU A 11 6.81 -14.17 35.03
C LEU A 11 6.47 -15.17 33.89
N THR A 12 5.28 -15.77 33.95
CA THR A 12 4.75 -16.67 32.91
C THR A 12 4.52 -15.95 31.57
N GLN A 13 4.02 -14.72 31.56
CA GLN A 13 3.86 -13.92 30.33
C GLN A 13 5.20 -13.55 29.72
N ILE A 14 6.19 -13.23 30.55
CA ILE A 14 7.56 -12.94 30.11
C ILE A 14 8.18 -14.19 29.47
N LEU A 15 8.09 -15.34 30.15
CA LEU A 15 8.61 -16.61 29.63
C LEU A 15 7.96 -16.99 28.29
N ARG A 16 6.63 -16.88 28.17
CA ARG A 16 5.91 -17.13 26.91
C ARG A 16 6.37 -16.22 25.79
N THR A 17 6.57 -14.93 26.07
CA THR A 17 7.06 -13.96 25.08
C THR A 17 8.47 -14.31 24.61
N ILE A 18 9.35 -14.73 25.53
CA ILE A 18 10.70 -15.19 25.21
C ILE A 18 10.66 -16.45 24.34
N ILE A 19 9.83 -17.44 24.69
CA ILE A 19 9.67 -18.66 23.90
C ILE A 19 9.18 -18.33 22.48
N LEU A 20 8.15 -17.49 22.34
CA LEU A 20 7.65 -17.07 21.03
C LEU A 20 8.71 -16.32 20.22
N ALA A 21 9.53 -15.48 20.86
CA ALA A 21 10.64 -14.80 20.20
C ALA A 21 11.73 -15.77 19.73
N ILE A 22 12.06 -16.79 20.53
CA ILE A 22 13.00 -17.85 20.14
C ILE A 22 12.45 -18.64 18.94
N VAL A 23 11.16 -19.01 18.98
CA VAL A 23 10.49 -19.70 17.86
C VAL A 23 10.48 -18.84 16.60
N PHE A 24 10.21 -17.54 16.72
CA PHE A 24 10.26 -16.60 15.60
C PHE A 24 11.65 -16.57 14.97
N LEU A 25 12.70 -16.40 15.77
CA LEU A 25 14.07 -16.30 15.29
C LEU A 25 14.58 -17.61 14.67
N SER A 26 14.30 -18.75 15.32
CA SER A 26 14.73 -20.06 14.83
C SER A 26 14.02 -20.42 13.52
N LEU A 27 12.71 -20.18 13.43
CA LEU A 27 11.93 -20.43 12.22
C LEU A 27 12.33 -19.49 11.09
N THR A 28 12.62 -18.22 11.38
CA THR A 28 13.15 -17.26 10.39
C THR A 28 14.47 -17.74 9.82
N CYS A 29 15.40 -18.19 10.67
CA CYS A 29 16.70 -18.71 10.24
C CYS A 29 16.56 -19.96 9.37
N LEU A 30 15.68 -20.89 9.77
CA LEU A 30 15.41 -22.11 9.02
C LEU A 30 14.82 -21.81 7.63
N LEU A 31 13.80 -20.95 7.57
CA LEU A 31 13.17 -20.54 6.32
C LEU A 31 14.13 -19.77 5.42
N TYR A 32 14.99 -18.92 5.99
CA TYR A 32 16.05 -18.23 5.25
C TYR A 32 16.99 -19.21 4.55
N ILE A 33 17.42 -20.27 5.22
CA ILE A 33 18.29 -21.31 4.61
C ILE A 33 17.56 -22.00 3.45
N GLY A 34 16.26 -22.25 3.58
CA GLY A 34 15.42 -22.83 2.53
C GLY A 34 15.29 -21.92 1.30
N PHE A 35 14.84 -20.68 1.49
CA PHE A 35 14.63 -19.74 0.37
C PHE A 35 15.92 -19.30 -0.31
N LYS A 36 17.04 -19.30 0.42
CA LYS A 36 18.35 -18.97 -0.15
C LYS A 36 18.78 -19.91 -1.27
N GLN A 37 18.25 -21.13 -1.30
CA GLN A 37 18.56 -22.15 -2.32
C GLN A 37 17.75 -21.97 -3.62
N ASP A 38 16.89 -20.96 -3.72
CA ASP A 38 16.11 -20.72 -4.94
C ASP A 38 17.00 -20.23 -6.10
N ASP A 39 17.06 -21.01 -7.18
CA ASP A 39 17.83 -20.73 -8.40
C ASP A 39 17.34 -19.46 -9.13
N GLN A 40 16.11 -18.99 -8.87
CA GLN A 40 15.59 -17.77 -9.48
C GLN A 40 16.20 -16.48 -8.89
N LEU A 41 16.85 -16.57 -7.72
CA LEU A 41 17.44 -15.41 -7.04
C LEU A 41 18.89 -15.19 -7.49
N THR A 42 19.05 -14.47 -8.60
CA THR A 42 20.36 -14.29 -9.27
C THR A 42 21.31 -13.38 -8.51
N TYR A 43 20.83 -12.28 -7.91
CA TYR A 43 21.70 -11.28 -7.27
C TYR A 43 21.88 -11.52 -5.77
N LYS A 44 23.07 -11.21 -5.24
CA LYS A 44 23.40 -11.39 -3.81
C LYS A 44 22.46 -10.62 -2.88
N TYR A 45 22.19 -9.35 -3.18
CA TYR A 45 21.30 -8.52 -2.37
C TYR A 45 19.85 -8.97 -2.50
N GLN A 46 19.39 -9.25 -3.72
CA GLN A 46 18.08 -9.85 -3.97
C GLN A 46 17.85 -11.10 -3.12
N ASN A 47 18.77 -12.06 -3.16
CA ASN A 47 18.67 -13.31 -2.42
C ASN A 47 18.60 -13.06 -0.90
N LEU A 48 19.48 -12.21 -0.36
CA LEU A 48 19.51 -11.89 1.06
C LEU A 48 18.20 -11.25 1.53
N TYR A 49 17.76 -10.18 0.87
CA TYR A 49 16.58 -9.41 1.29
C TYR A 49 15.29 -10.20 1.11
N PHE A 50 15.13 -10.91 0.00
CA PHE A 50 13.95 -11.73 -0.25
C PHE A 50 13.87 -12.91 0.72
N SER A 51 14.95 -13.71 0.83
CA SER A 51 14.94 -14.91 1.67
C SER A 51 14.74 -14.59 3.15
N LEU A 52 15.42 -13.54 3.64
CA LEU A 52 15.27 -13.12 5.03
C LEU A 52 13.89 -12.52 5.27
N GLY A 53 13.42 -11.65 4.38
CA GLY A 53 12.14 -10.98 4.53
C GLY A 53 10.95 -11.91 4.42
N LEU A 54 10.94 -12.83 3.45
CA LEU A 54 9.90 -13.85 3.32
C LEU A 54 9.94 -14.84 4.50
N GLY A 55 11.14 -15.26 4.92
CA GLY A 55 11.33 -16.09 6.09
C GLY A 55 10.77 -15.44 7.36
N ALA A 56 11.08 -14.16 7.59
CA ALA A 56 10.56 -13.39 8.73
C ALA A 56 9.05 -13.19 8.66
N LEU A 57 8.48 -12.97 7.46
CA LEU A 57 7.04 -12.81 7.27
C LEU A 57 6.28 -14.11 7.61
N LEU A 58 6.72 -15.24 7.08
CA LEU A 58 6.12 -16.55 7.34
C LEU A 58 6.31 -17.00 8.79
N ALA A 59 7.50 -16.77 9.36
CA ALA A 59 7.74 -17.02 10.79
C ALA A 59 6.86 -16.11 11.67
N GLY A 60 6.66 -14.87 11.27
CA GLY A 60 5.75 -13.92 11.92
C GLY A 60 4.30 -14.41 11.91
N LEU A 61 3.83 -14.93 10.78
CA LEU A 61 2.50 -15.54 10.66
C LEU A 61 2.38 -16.79 11.54
N ALA A 62 3.36 -17.68 11.51
CA ALA A 62 3.35 -18.90 12.31
C ALA A 62 3.35 -18.60 13.81
N THR A 63 4.22 -17.69 14.27
CA THR A 63 4.25 -17.27 15.67
C THR A 63 3.00 -16.51 16.10
N LEU A 64 2.38 -15.74 15.20
CA LEU A 64 1.10 -15.10 15.45
C LEU A 64 -0.02 -16.16 15.62
N LEU A 65 -0.06 -17.18 14.78
CA LEU A 65 -1.02 -18.29 14.93
C LEU A 65 -0.81 -19.03 16.25
N LEU A 66 0.43 -19.34 16.62
CA LEU A 66 0.76 -19.94 17.91
C LEU A 66 0.33 -19.04 19.07
N THR A 67 0.52 -17.74 18.96
CA THR A 67 0.10 -16.77 19.98
C THR A 67 -1.41 -16.78 20.17
N VAL A 68 -2.19 -16.89 19.09
CA VAL A 68 -3.66 -17.00 19.16
C VAL A 68 -4.10 -18.30 19.83
N HIS A 69 -3.41 -19.41 19.59
CA HIS A 69 -3.74 -20.71 20.21
C HIS A 69 -3.29 -20.79 21.69
N VAL A 70 -2.17 -20.15 22.04
CA VAL A 70 -1.59 -20.19 23.41
C VAL A 70 -2.21 -19.14 24.34
N ASN A 71 -2.73 -18.04 23.80
CA ASN A 71 -3.40 -17.02 24.61
C ASN A 71 -4.85 -17.41 24.90
N GLU A 72 -5.10 -17.80 26.15
CA GLU A 72 -6.45 -17.95 26.71
C GLU A 72 -7.13 -16.60 27.01
N ALA A 73 -6.35 -15.51 27.07
CA ALA A 73 -6.87 -14.18 27.37
C ALA A 73 -7.42 -13.49 26.12
N SER A 74 -8.60 -12.88 26.25
CA SER A 74 -9.18 -12.05 25.20
C SER A 74 -8.22 -10.91 24.83
N PRO A 75 -8.00 -10.64 23.52
CA PRO A 75 -7.06 -9.62 23.09
C PRO A 75 -7.48 -8.27 23.66
N GLN A 76 -6.55 -7.57 24.31
CA GLN A 76 -6.83 -6.23 24.82
C GLN A 76 -7.20 -5.28 23.67
N PRO A 77 -8.20 -4.39 23.88
CA PRO A 77 -8.66 -3.50 22.84
C PRO A 77 -7.52 -2.56 22.42
N LYS A 78 -7.01 -2.76 21.20
CA LYS A 78 -6.02 -1.87 20.60
C LYS A 78 -6.69 -0.57 20.15
N LYS A 79 -5.88 0.50 20.05
CA LYS A 79 -6.31 1.78 19.48
C LYS A 79 -6.75 1.59 18.02
N TRP A 80 -7.66 2.44 17.55
CA TRP A 80 -8.26 2.34 16.22
C TRP A 80 -7.23 2.33 15.08
N TRP A 81 -6.16 3.13 15.20
CA TRP A 81 -5.11 3.25 14.19
C TRP A 81 -4.11 2.08 14.17
N PHE A 82 -4.15 1.18 15.16
CA PHE A 82 -3.14 0.12 15.30
C PHE A 82 -3.15 -0.86 14.12
N TYR A 83 -4.31 -1.47 13.82
CA TYR A 83 -4.40 -2.44 12.73
C TYR A 83 -4.23 -1.79 11.34
N PRO A 84 -4.82 -0.60 11.05
CA PRO A 84 -4.55 0.08 9.79
C PRO A 84 -3.08 0.38 9.53
N LEU A 85 -2.36 0.87 10.53
CA LEU A 85 -0.93 1.15 10.40
C LEU A 85 -0.16 -0.14 10.14
N LEU A 86 -0.48 -1.21 10.88
CA LEU A 86 0.18 -2.49 10.71
C LEU A 86 -0.14 -3.14 9.36
N SER A 87 -1.38 -3.04 8.88
CA SER A 87 -1.80 -3.44 7.53
C SER A 87 -1.04 -2.67 6.46
N ALA A 88 -0.83 -1.37 6.63
CA ALA A 88 -0.06 -0.58 5.68
C ALA A 88 1.41 -1.01 5.63
N LEU A 89 2.04 -1.21 6.79
CA LEU A 89 3.42 -1.70 6.87
C LEU A 89 3.58 -3.11 6.30
N LEU A 90 2.62 -4.00 6.55
CA LEU A 90 2.63 -5.34 5.98
C LEU A 90 2.38 -5.32 4.47
N GLY A 91 1.47 -4.49 3.98
CA GLY A 91 1.23 -4.31 2.55
C GLY A 91 2.46 -3.78 1.82
N LEU A 92 3.15 -2.80 2.43
CA LEU A 92 4.44 -2.30 1.97
C LEU A 92 5.47 -3.44 1.89
N GLY A 93 5.60 -4.22 2.98
CA GLY A 93 6.52 -5.35 3.06
C GLY A 93 6.24 -6.41 2.00
N CYS A 94 4.99 -6.87 1.85
CA CYS A 94 4.60 -7.86 0.85
C CYS A 94 4.91 -7.40 -0.57
N MET A 95 4.56 -6.16 -0.93
CA MET A 95 4.83 -5.65 -2.28
C MET A 95 6.33 -5.47 -2.53
N THR A 96 7.07 -5.00 -1.52
CA THR A 96 8.54 -4.87 -1.61
C THR A 96 9.19 -6.24 -1.81
N LEU A 97 8.72 -7.27 -1.10
CA LEU A 97 9.19 -8.64 -1.30
C LEU A 97 8.83 -9.19 -2.68
N ALA A 98 7.64 -8.88 -3.20
CA ALA A 98 7.26 -9.25 -4.56
C ALA A 98 8.20 -8.61 -5.60
N TYR A 99 8.50 -7.32 -5.47
CA TYR A 99 9.47 -6.64 -6.36
C TYR A 99 10.91 -7.15 -6.17
N ALA A 100 11.31 -7.49 -4.94
CA ALA A 100 12.59 -8.12 -4.67
C ALA A 100 12.68 -9.49 -5.36
N TYR A 101 11.64 -10.32 -5.27
CA TYR A 101 11.59 -11.60 -5.99
C TYR A 101 11.74 -11.42 -7.49
N LEU A 102 11.07 -10.42 -8.06
CA LEU A 102 11.15 -10.10 -9.49
C LEU A 102 12.50 -9.52 -9.92
N GLY A 103 13.40 -9.19 -8.98
CA GLY A 103 14.73 -8.66 -9.28
C GLY A 103 14.70 -7.19 -9.68
N VAL A 104 13.76 -6.42 -9.14
CA VAL A 104 13.62 -4.98 -9.43
C VAL A 104 14.71 -4.17 -8.71
N TRP A 105 15.27 -3.20 -9.42
CA TRP A 105 16.23 -2.22 -8.90
C TRP A 105 15.65 -1.49 -7.68
N PRO A 106 16.39 -1.36 -6.56
CA PRO A 106 17.85 -1.50 -6.46
C PRO A 106 18.38 -2.89 -6.10
N LEU A 107 17.53 -3.89 -5.93
CA LEU A 107 17.96 -5.22 -5.47
C LEU A 107 18.38 -6.16 -6.60
N GLY A 108 17.94 -5.88 -7.84
CA GLY A 108 18.39 -6.52 -9.06
C GLY A 108 18.47 -5.52 -10.23
N GLU A 109 18.50 -6.01 -11.47
CA GLU A 109 18.70 -5.17 -12.66
C GLU A 109 17.40 -4.78 -13.39
N ARG A 110 16.24 -5.34 -13.01
CA ARG A 110 14.97 -5.03 -13.68
C ARG A 110 14.42 -3.68 -13.23
N SER A 111 13.72 -2.97 -14.10
CA SER A 111 13.06 -1.70 -13.78
C SER A 111 11.55 -1.89 -13.60
N VAL A 112 10.91 -1.01 -12.82
CA VAL A 112 9.44 -0.90 -12.78
C VAL A 112 8.86 -0.22 -14.02
N MET A 113 9.71 0.45 -14.81
CA MET A 113 9.34 1.07 -16.07
C MET A 113 9.29 0.00 -17.15
N ILE A 114 8.16 -0.71 -17.19
CA ILE A 114 7.85 -1.72 -18.21
C ILE A 114 6.62 -1.29 -19.03
N VAL A 115 6.53 -1.76 -20.27
CA VAL A 115 5.37 -1.54 -21.15
C VAL A 115 5.04 -0.03 -21.23
N ASP A 116 3.81 0.36 -20.88
CA ASP A 116 3.32 1.75 -20.96
C ASP A 116 4.04 2.67 -19.97
N MET A 117 4.50 2.14 -18.83
CA MET A 117 5.27 2.94 -17.87
C MET A 117 6.57 3.44 -18.50
N HIS A 118 7.24 2.62 -19.31
CA HIS A 118 8.48 3.04 -19.97
C HIS A 118 8.22 4.02 -21.11
N HIS A 119 7.27 3.70 -21.99
CA HIS A 119 7.09 4.44 -23.25
C HIS A 119 6.23 5.70 -23.10
N GLN A 120 5.35 5.76 -22.10
CA GLN A 120 4.37 6.83 -21.97
C GLN A 120 4.43 7.54 -20.63
N TYR A 121 4.41 6.80 -19.51
CA TYR A 121 4.21 7.44 -18.21
C TYR A 121 5.49 8.05 -17.65
N ALA A 122 6.62 7.37 -17.74
CA ALA A 122 7.90 7.89 -17.24
C ALA A 122 8.32 9.20 -17.93
N PRO A 123 8.22 9.37 -19.26
CA PRO A 123 8.46 10.66 -19.91
C PRO A 123 7.54 11.78 -19.39
N LEU A 124 6.24 11.49 -19.21
CA LEU A 124 5.28 12.45 -18.68
C LEU A 124 5.59 12.83 -17.21
N LEU A 125 6.00 11.87 -16.39
CA LEU A 125 6.40 12.10 -14.99
C LEU A 125 7.72 12.86 -14.90
N ALA A 126 8.67 12.61 -15.81
CA ALA A 126 9.91 13.37 -15.92
C ALA A 126 9.62 14.84 -16.29
N GLN A 127 8.78 15.07 -17.29
CA GLN A 127 8.35 16.41 -17.69
C GLN A 127 7.60 17.12 -16.55
N LEU A 128 6.71 16.42 -15.84
CA LEU A 128 6.04 16.97 -14.67
C LEU A 128 7.04 17.39 -13.59
N ARG A 129 8.03 16.54 -13.30
CA ARG A 129 9.08 16.83 -12.32
C ARG A 129 9.87 18.08 -12.72
N ASP A 130 10.23 18.21 -13.98
CA ASP A 130 10.93 19.39 -14.48
C ASP A 130 10.09 20.67 -14.30
N MET A 131 8.80 20.63 -14.68
CA MET A 131 7.85 21.73 -14.47
C MET A 131 7.70 22.10 -12.98
N LEU A 132 7.72 21.12 -12.07
CA LEU A 132 7.62 21.36 -10.63
C LEU A 132 8.87 22.07 -10.06
N LEU A 133 10.06 21.83 -10.62
CA LEU A 133 11.32 22.36 -10.11
C LEU A 133 11.74 23.67 -10.78
N HIS A 134 11.58 23.76 -12.10
CA HIS A 134 12.09 24.88 -12.90
C HIS A 134 10.97 25.81 -13.40
N GLY A 135 9.71 25.46 -13.14
CA GLY A 135 8.55 26.16 -13.65
C GLY A 135 8.18 25.72 -15.07
N GLY A 136 6.92 25.92 -15.44
CA GLY A 136 6.39 25.54 -16.74
C GLY A 136 4.89 25.79 -16.84
N SER A 137 4.31 25.62 -18.02
CA SER A 137 2.86 25.77 -18.22
C SER A 137 2.15 24.42 -18.08
N PRO A 138 1.29 24.24 -17.06
CA PRO A 138 0.50 23.01 -16.91
C PRO A 138 -0.68 22.93 -17.89
N LEU A 139 -0.86 23.94 -18.76
CA LEU A 139 -2.01 24.04 -19.66
C LEU A 139 -1.64 23.71 -21.10
N TYR A 140 -0.40 23.95 -21.52
CA TYR A 140 0.01 23.86 -22.91
C TYR A 140 1.48 23.52 -23.03
N SER A 141 1.82 22.56 -23.90
CA SER A 141 3.21 22.19 -24.19
C SER A 141 3.47 22.26 -25.69
N PHE A 142 4.54 22.97 -26.06
CA PHE A 142 5.04 23.02 -27.43
C PHE A 142 5.86 21.78 -27.80
N GLU A 143 6.26 20.98 -26.81
CA GLU A 143 7.08 19.78 -26.99
C GLU A 143 6.26 18.55 -27.41
N VAL A 144 4.93 18.61 -27.24
CA VAL A 144 4.01 17.53 -27.59
C VAL A 144 3.29 17.88 -28.89
N GLY A 145 3.50 17.08 -29.94
CA GLY A 145 2.66 17.06 -31.14
C GLY A 145 2.50 18.41 -31.86
N LEU A 146 3.58 19.19 -32.01
CA LEU A 146 3.60 20.55 -32.60
C LEU A 146 2.84 21.63 -31.79
N GLY A 147 2.47 21.33 -30.54
CA GLY A 147 1.68 22.20 -29.67
C GLY A 147 0.36 21.55 -29.29
N ALA A 148 0.27 21.05 -28.06
CA ALA A 148 -0.92 20.39 -27.55
C ALA A 148 -1.29 20.88 -26.15
N SER A 149 -2.59 20.81 -25.83
CA SER A 149 -3.07 21.04 -24.47
C SER A 149 -2.48 19.97 -23.54
N PHE A 150 -1.73 20.41 -22.54
CA PHE A 150 -1.17 19.52 -21.52
C PHE A 150 -2.24 19.11 -20.50
N LEU A 151 -3.34 19.86 -20.42
CA LEU A 151 -4.38 19.69 -19.41
C LEU A 151 -5.07 18.31 -19.45
N PRO A 152 -5.46 17.74 -20.60
CA PRO A 152 -6.02 16.38 -20.66
C PRO A 152 -5.01 15.31 -20.26
N LEU A 153 -3.75 15.45 -20.69
CA LEU A 153 -2.66 14.54 -20.29
C LEU A 153 -2.42 14.62 -18.79
N PHE A 154 -2.40 15.83 -18.25
CA PHE A 154 -2.25 16.07 -16.82
C PHE A 154 -3.39 15.43 -16.02
N GLY A 155 -4.64 15.70 -16.41
CA GLY A 155 -5.83 15.22 -15.71
C GLY A 155 -5.99 13.69 -15.73
N TYR A 156 -5.47 13.01 -16.76
CA TYR A 156 -5.54 11.55 -16.83
C TYR A 156 -4.32 10.86 -16.22
N TYR A 157 -3.11 11.36 -16.48
CA TYR A 157 -1.86 10.65 -16.13
C TYR A 157 -1.14 11.20 -14.89
N LEU A 158 -1.29 12.49 -14.58
CA LEU A 158 -0.34 13.21 -13.71
C LEU A 158 -0.94 13.93 -12.50
N SER A 159 -2.26 14.01 -12.40
CA SER A 159 -2.95 14.75 -11.33
C SER A 159 -2.80 14.13 -9.93
N SER A 160 -2.34 12.88 -9.83
CA SER A 160 -2.04 12.21 -8.56
C SER A 160 -1.13 13.05 -7.66
N PRO A 161 -1.56 13.41 -6.43
CA PRO A 161 -0.74 14.23 -5.53
C PRO A 161 0.53 13.52 -5.05
N PHE A 162 0.61 12.19 -5.17
CA PHE A 162 1.84 11.45 -4.91
C PHE A 162 2.96 11.82 -5.87
N ASN A 163 2.65 12.40 -7.03
CA ASN A 163 3.66 12.82 -8.00
C ASN A 163 4.52 13.98 -7.47
N LEU A 164 4.09 14.69 -6.41
CA LEU A 164 4.93 15.67 -5.71
C LEU A 164 6.18 15.02 -5.10
N ILE A 165 6.16 13.72 -4.80
CA ILE A 165 7.31 12.98 -4.29
C ILE A 165 8.45 12.97 -5.33
N LEU A 166 8.14 13.07 -6.63
CA LEU A 166 9.15 13.12 -7.69
C LEU A 166 10.13 14.30 -7.52
N ALA A 167 9.68 15.41 -6.94
CA ALA A 167 10.51 16.58 -6.68
C ALA A 167 11.59 16.34 -5.61
N LEU A 168 11.45 15.30 -4.78
CA LEU A 168 12.42 14.93 -3.74
C LEU A 168 13.59 14.11 -4.28
N PHE A 169 13.49 13.60 -5.51
CA PHE A 169 14.49 12.74 -6.12
C PHE A 169 15.24 13.48 -7.25
N PRO A 170 16.54 13.22 -7.46
CA PRO A 170 17.25 13.68 -8.65
C PRO A 170 16.69 12.98 -9.91
N GLU A 171 16.92 13.58 -11.07
CA GLU A 171 16.42 13.07 -12.36
C GLU A 171 16.91 11.65 -12.66
N SER A 172 18.16 11.34 -12.29
CA SER A 172 18.76 10.01 -12.42
C SER A 172 18.06 8.92 -11.60
N MET A 173 17.24 9.30 -10.61
CA MET A 173 16.52 8.37 -9.72
C MET A 173 15.00 8.37 -9.97
N LEU A 174 14.58 8.69 -11.20
CA LEU A 174 13.16 8.69 -11.56
C LEU A 174 12.51 7.31 -11.36
N ASN A 175 13.22 6.24 -11.71
CA ASN A 175 12.75 4.86 -11.52
C ASN A 175 12.47 4.54 -10.05
N GLU A 176 13.34 4.95 -9.15
CA GLU A 176 13.22 4.78 -7.70
C GLU A 176 12.08 5.63 -7.15
N ALA A 177 11.92 6.87 -7.62
CA ALA A 177 10.81 7.73 -7.22
C ALA A 177 9.46 7.09 -7.59
N ILE A 178 9.35 6.54 -8.81
CA ILE A 178 8.17 5.80 -9.27
C ILE A 178 7.92 4.57 -8.40
N LEU A 179 8.96 3.77 -8.12
CA LEU A 179 8.86 2.60 -7.25
C LEU A 179 8.36 2.99 -5.84
N VAL A 180 8.91 4.04 -5.24
CA VAL A 180 8.49 4.54 -3.93
C VAL A 180 7.02 4.96 -3.94
N ILE A 181 6.57 5.69 -4.97
CA ILE A 181 5.16 6.08 -5.10
C ILE A 181 4.27 4.83 -5.18
N THR A 182 4.62 3.85 -6.03
CA THR A 182 3.86 2.61 -6.17
C THR A 182 3.76 1.84 -4.85
N LEU A 183 4.88 1.70 -4.13
CA LEU A 183 4.93 1.04 -2.82
C LEU A 183 4.07 1.78 -1.77
N LEU A 184 4.12 3.10 -1.74
CA LEU A 184 3.32 3.92 -0.82
C LEU A 184 1.83 3.81 -1.11
N LYS A 185 1.43 3.89 -2.38
CA LYS A 185 0.03 3.70 -2.78
C LYS A 185 -0.46 2.33 -2.35
N ASN A 186 0.31 1.28 -2.59
CA ASN A 186 -0.05 -0.08 -2.16
C ASN A 186 -0.18 -0.21 -0.62
N ALA A 187 0.76 0.38 0.13
CA ALA A 187 0.71 0.38 1.59
C ALA A 187 -0.55 1.09 2.11
N LEU A 188 -0.88 2.25 1.54
CA LEU A 188 -2.08 3.00 1.90
C LEU A 188 -3.35 2.24 1.51
N THR A 189 -3.37 1.52 0.39
CA THR A 189 -4.50 0.66 0.02
C THR A 189 -4.81 -0.36 1.11
N ALA A 190 -3.78 -1.04 1.65
CA ALA A 190 -3.96 -1.97 2.77
C ALA A 190 -4.46 -1.26 4.04
N GLY A 191 -3.88 -0.10 4.38
CA GLY A 191 -4.28 0.66 5.57
C GLY A 191 -5.71 1.23 5.49
N PHE A 192 -6.10 1.74 4.34
CA PHE A 192 -7.42 2.30 4.08
C PHE A 192 -8.50 1.22 4.05
N PHE A 193 -8.19 0.05 3.47
CA PHE A 193 -9.09 -1.10 3.54
C PHE A 193 -9.30 -1.56 4.99
N ALA A 194 -8.24 -1.64 5.78
CA ALA A 194 -8.33 -1.96 7.19
C ALA A 194 -9.23 -0.97 7.94
N LEU A 195 -9.07 0.34 7.72
CA LEU A 195 -9.94 1.37 8.31
C LEU A 195 -11.41 1.15 7.95
N CYS A 196 -11.69 0.87 6.68
CA CYS A 196 -13.03 0.64 6.18
C CYS A 196 -13.68 -0.58 6.86
N VAL A 197 -12.99 -1.72 6.88
CA VAL A 197 -13.49 -2.96 7.50
C VAL A 197 -13.70 -2.77 9.00
N GLN A 198 -12.78 -2.09 9.70
CA GLN A 198 -12.97 -1.79 11.13
C GLN A 198 -14.22 -0.95 11.39
N TYR A 199 -14.50 0.01 10.51
CA TYR A 199 -15.66 0.89 10.66
C TYR A 199 -16.97 0.15 10.41
N ILE A 200 -17.07 -0.58 9.30
CA ILE A 200 -18.30 -1.27 8.87
C ILE A 200 -18.63 -2.42 9.83
N TYR A 201 -17.67 -3.30 10.09
CA TYR A 201 -17.90 -4.51 10.90
C TYR A 201 -17.71 -4.30 12.40
N ARG A 202 -17.22 -3.12 12.82
CA ARG A 202 -16.89 -2.80 14.23
C ARG A 202 -15.94 -3.81 14.87
N ARG A 203 -15.08 -4.44 14.08
CA ARG A 203 -14.07 -5.42 14.52
C ARG A 203 -12.68 -4.81 14.53
N ARG A 204 -11.87 -5.21 15.51
CA ARG A 204 -10.46 -4.80 15.65
C ARG A 204 -9.64 -6.01 16.06
N ASP A 205 -9.53 -6.94 15.12
CA ASP A 205 -8.82 -8.20 15.30
C ASP A 205 -7.89 -8.44 14.10
N ILE A 206 -7.21 -9.59 14.14
CA ILE A 206 -6.24 -9.98 13.11
C ILE A 206 -6.93 -10.25 11.77
N SER A 207 -8.23 -10.60 11.76
CA SER A 207 -8.97 -10.86 10.52
C SER A 207 -9.00 -9.62 9.62
N VAL A 208 -9.12 -8.42 10.22
CA VAL A 208 -9.02 -7.14 9.51
C VAL A 208 -7.71 -7.03 8.75
N MET A 209 -6.60 -7.42 9.37
CA MET A 209 -5.29 -7.35 8.72
C MET A 209 -5.21 -8.30 7.53
N ILE A 210 -5.66 -9.55 7.72
CA ILE A 210 -5.62 -10.59 6.69
C ILE A 210 -6.37 -10.12 5.44
N VAL A 211 -7.64 -9.68 5.58
CA VAL A 211 -8.44 -9.23 4.44
C VAL A 211 -7.86 -7.99 3.77
N SER A 212 -7.21 -7.11 4.54
CA SER A 212 -6.58 -5.90 4.00
C SER A 212 -5.35 -6.21 3.15
N ILE A 213 -4.55 -7.20 3.56
CA ILE A 213 -3.42 -7.67 2.77
C ILE A 213 -3.89 -8.34 1.49
N LEU A 214 -4.91 -9.21 1.57
CA LEU A 214 -5.52 -9.83 0.39
C LEU A 214 -6.05 -8.79 -0.59
N TYR A 215 -6.66 -7.71 -0.11
CA TYR A 215 -7.11 -6.61 -0.95
C TYR A 215 -5.94 -5.87 -1.61
N SER A 216 -4.89 -5.52 -0.86
CA SER A 216 -3.72 -4.84 -1.43
C SER A 216 -2.91 -5.72 -2.39
N MET A 217 -2.93 -7.04 -2.20
CA MET A 217 -2.20 -8.01 -3.02
C MET A 217 -3.11 -8.71 -4.04
N MET A 218 -4.28 -8.14 -4.33
CA MET A 218 -5.17 -8.69 -5.35
C MET A 218 -4.52 -8.62 -6.73
N MET A 219 -4.89 -9.55 -7.61
CA MET A 219 -4.30 -9.67 -8.95
C MET A 219 -4.35 -8.36 -9.74
N TYR A 220 -5.41 -7.55 -9.58
CA TYR A 220 -5.52 -6.24 -10.23
C TYR A 220 -4.35 -5.32 -9.87
N LEU A 221 -4.00 -5.21 -8.58
CA LEU A 221 -2.91 -4.33 -8.13
C LEU A 221 -1.54 -4.83 -8.57
N LEU A 222 -1.35 -6.15 -8.62
CA LEU A 222 -0.10 -6.74 -9.11
C LEU A 222 0.06 -6.54 -10.63
N ALA A 223 -0.97 -6.93 -11.39
CA ALA A 223 -0.98 -6.93 -12.85
C ALA A 223 -1.07 -5.53 -13.46
N TYR A 224 -1.59 -4.54 -12.74
CA TYR A 224 -1.63 -3.15 -13.22
C TYR A 224 -0.77 -2.21 -12.36
N SER A 225 0.20 -2.74 -11.62
CA SER A 225 1.11 -1.93 -10.78
C SER A 225 1.91 -0.89 -11.56
N TRP A 226 2.17 -1.14 -12.86
CA TRP A 226 2.80 -0.17 -13.76
C TRP A 226 1.85 0.92 -14.26
N ASN A 227 0.53 0.79 -14.09
CA ASN A 227 -0.44 1.85 -14.34
C ASN A 227 -0.63 2.70 -13.07
N ILE A 228 0.41 3.48 -12.74
CA ILE A 228 0.54 4.20 -11.48
C ILE A 228 -0.62 5.16 -11.15
N MET A 229 -1.26 5.73 -12.18
CA MET A 229 -2.39 6.65 -12.07
C MET A 229 -3.69 5.95 -11.65
N TRP A 230 -3.85 4.65 -11.95
CA TRP A 230 -5.05 3.89 -11.56
C TRP A 230 -5.00 3.49 -10.09
N LEU A 231 -3.80 3.40 -9.50
CA LEU A 231 -3.62 2.99 -8.11
C LEU A 231 -4.26 3.97 -7.11
N ASP A 232 -4.37 5.26 -7.43
CA ASP A 232 -5.00 6.25 -6.53
C ASP A 232 -6.47 5.94 -6.26
N CYS A 233 -7.21 5.56 -7.31
CA CYS A 233 -8.63 5.25 -7.21
C CYS A 233 -8.87 3.95 -6.43
N VAL A 234 -8.04 2.93 -6.66
CA VAL A 234 -8.11 1.66 -5.90
C VAL A 234 -7.74 1.90 -4.43
N MET A 235 -6.72 2.71 -4.18
CA MET A 235 -6.29 3.07 -2.83
C MET A 235 -7.40 3.76 -2.06
N VAL A 236 -8.07 4.77 -2.65
CA VAL A 236 -9.07 5.58 -1.95
C VAL A 236 -10.46 4.92 -1.88
N LEU A 237 -10.76 3.94 -2.75
CA LEU A 237 -12.08 3.27 -2.79
C LEU A 237 -12.60 2.81 -1.41
N PRO A 238 -11.80 2.15 -0.55
CA PRO A 238 -12.29 1.77 0.77
C PRO A 238 -12.65 2.96 1.66
N LEU A 239 -11.96 4.10 1.51
CA LEU A 239 -12.31 5.34 2.22
C LEU A 239 -13.61 5.95 1.68
N ILE A 240 -13.86 5.86 0.37
CA ILE A 240 -15.12 6.31 -0.23
C ILE A 240 -16.29 5.51 0.35
N ILE A 241 -16.18 4.18 0.38
CA ILE A 241 -17.20 3.28 0.94
C ILE A 241 -17.42 3.59 2.43
N MET A 242 -16.34 3.69 3.21
CA MET A 242 -16.42 4.03 4.64
C MET A 242 -17.09 5.39 4.87
N SER A 243 -16.74 6.39 4.06
CA SER A 243 -17.27 7.74 4.17
C SER A 243 -18.74 7.82 3.75
N PHE A 244 -19.13 7.02 2.75
CA PHE A 244 -20.52 6.86 2.33
C PHE A 244 -21.37 6.21 3.42
N GLU A 245 -20.91 5.10 4.01
CA GLU A 245 -21.55 4.46 5.17
C GLU A 245 -21.73 5.46 6.33
N LYS A 246 -20.72 6.30 6.57
CA LYS A 246 -20.79 7.36 7.57
C LYS A 246 -21.80 8.45 7.22
N LEU A 247 -21.88 8.85 5.95
CA LEU A 247 -22.89 9.78 5.45
C LEU A 247 -24.29 9.23 5.72
N MET A 248 -24.57 8.00 5.31
CA MET A 248 -25.89 7.38 5.49
C MET A 248 -26.28 7.24 6.97
N ARG A 249 -25.33 6.91 7.85
CA ARG A 249 -25.61 6.69 9.28
C ARG A 249 -25.65 7.97 10.12
N THR A 250 -24.91 9.02 9.73
CA THR A 250 -24.70 10.21 10.58
C THR A 250 -25.07 11.53 9.91
N GLY A 251 -25.43 11.53 8.63
CA GLY A 251 -25.70 12.73 7.82
C GLY A 251 -24.46 13.54 7.44
N LYS A 252 -23.26 13.16 7.90
CA LYS A 252 -22.02 13.90 7.63
C LYS A 252 -21.52 13.62 6.22
N TYR A 253 -21.86 14.50 5.27
CA TYR A 253 -21.53 14.36 3.85
C TYR A 253 -20.08 14.72 3.50
N LEU A 254 -19.43 15.60 4.29
CA LEU A 254 -18.12 16.14 3.93
C LEU A 254 -17.03 15.08 3.68
N PRO A 255 -16.86 14.03 4.52
CA PRO A 255 -15.86 12.99 4.24
C PRO A 255 -16.09 12.25 2.91
N TYR A 256 -17.36 12.03 2.55
CA TYR A 256 -17.72 11.36 1.30
C TYR A 256 -17.38 12.26 0.10
N VAL A 257 -17.78 13.53 0.17
CA VAL A 257 -17.48 14.51 -0.89
C VAL A 257 -15.97 14.64 -1.09
N LEU A 258 -15.17 14.74 -0.02
CA LEU A 258 -13.72 14.90 -0.12
C LEU A 258 -13.03 13.66 -0.69
N THR A 259 -13.42 12.46 -0.25
CA THR A 259 -12.82 11.21 -0.75
C THR A 259 -13.19 10.93 -2.21
N LEU A 260 -14.43 11.23 -2.61
CA LEU A 260 -14.86 11.12 -4.00
C LEU A 260 -14.23 12.19 -4.90
N ALA A 261 -14.13 13.43 -4.42
CA ALA A 261 -13.44 14.51 -5.14
C ALA A 261 -11.97 14.18 -5.37
N TYR A 262 -11.29 13.59 -4.38
CA TYR A 262 -9.93 13.10 -4.56
C TYR A 262 -9.83 12.06 -5.69
N ALA A 263 -10.73 11.07 -5.76
CA ALA A 263 -10.72 10.08 -6.84
C ALA A 263 -10.91 10.73 -8.21
N LEU A 264 -11.92 11.61 -8.34
CA LEU A 264 -12.22 12.34 -9.58
C LEU A 264 -11.06 13.21 -10.04
N TYR A 265 -10.38 13.84 -9.09
CA TYR A 265 -9.18 14.64 -9.35
C TYR A 265 -8.01 13.76 -9.78
N ALA A 266 -7.73 12.66 -9.07
CA ALA A 266 -6.58 11.81 -9.31
C ALA A 266 -6.67 11.02 -10.62
N ASN A 267 -7.86 10.53 -10.99
CA ASN A 267 -8.08 9.91 -12.29
C ASN A 267 -9.58 9.86 -12.61
N TYR A 268 -10.04 10.72 -13.52
CA TYR A 268 -11.47 10.80 -13.87
C TYR A 268 -12.02 9.51 -14.48
N TYR A 269 -11.19 8.70 -15.15
CA TYR A 269 -11.62 7.49 -15.86
C TYR A 269 -12.01 6.37 -14.88
N ILE A 270 -11.12 6.01 -13.96
CA ILE A 270 -11.44 5.01 -12.93
C ILE A 270 -12.46 5.58 -11.94
N ALA A 271 -12.39 6.88 -11.61
CA ALA A 271 -13.37 7.51 -10.72
C ALA A 271 -14.80 7.47 -11.28
N PHE A 272 -14.99 7.56 -12.60
CA PHE A 272 -16.30 7.37 -13.21
C PHE A 272 -16.84 5.96 -12.94
N MET A 273 -16.00 4.93 -13.06
CA MET A 273 -16.38 3.55 -12.69
C MET A 273 -16.70 3.43 -11.20
N LEU A 274 -15.98 4.15 -10.33
CA LEU A 274 -16.30 4.20 -8.90
C LEU A 274 -17.66 4.86 -8.64
N CYS A 275 -18.02 5.92 -9.37
CA CYS A 275 -19.35 6.54 -9.26
C CYS A 275 -20.46 5.54 -9.61
N ILE A 276 -20.30 4.78 -10.69
CA ILE A 276 -21.25 3.72 -11.07
C ILE A 276 -21.34 2.67 -9.96
N PHE A 277 -20.20 2.20 -9.45
CA PHE A 277 -20.15 1.27 -8.33
C PHE A 277 -20.88 1.82 -7.09
N MET A 278 -20.70 3.11 -6.77
CA MET A 278 -21.36 3.74 -5.62
C MET A 278 -22.88 3.83 -5.79
N VAL A 279 -23.38 4.00 -7.02
CA VAL A 279 -24.83 3.93 -7.29
C VAL A 279 -25.36 2.53 -6.96
N PHE A 280 -24.70 1.47 -7.43
CA PHE A 280 -25.09 0.11 -7.09
C PHE A 280 -24.95 -0.18 -5.59
N TYR A 281 -23.88 0.31 -4.97
CA TYR A 281 -23.66 0.16 -3.53
C TYR A 281 -24.78 0.83 -2.72
N PHE A 282 -25.24 2.01 -3.14
CA PHE A 282 -26.38 2.69 -2.52
C PHE A 282 -27.68 1.91 -2.66
N LEU A 283 -27.94 1.28 -3.82
CA LEU A 283 -29.14 0.45 -4.01
C LEU A 283 -29.15 -0.79 -3.09
N CYS A 284 -27.99 -1.28 -2.68
CA CYS A 284 -27.84 -2.43 -1.80
C CYS A 284 -27.75 -2.06 -0.30
N PHE A 285 -27.58 -0.77 0.03
CA PHE A 285 -27.43 -0.27 1.40
C PHE A 285 -28.78 -0.22 2.14
#